data_AF-L0T864-F1
#
_entry.id   AF-L0T864-F1
#
_cell.length_a   1.000
_cell.length_b   1.000
_cell.length_c   1.000
_cell.angle_alpha   90.00
_cell.angle_beta   90.00
_cell.angle_gamma   90.00
#
_symmetry.space_group_name_H-M   'P 1'
#
loop_
_entity.id
_entity.type
_entity.pdbx_description
1 polymer ?
#
loop_
_entity_poly.entity_id
_entity_poly.type
_entity_poly.pdbx_seq_one_letter_code
_entity_poly.pdbx_strand_id
1 'polypeptide(L)'
;MAGTPQPRALGPDALDVSTDDLAGLLAGNTGRIKTVITDQKVIAGIGNAYSDEILHVAKISPFATAGKLSGAQLTCLHEAMASVLSDAVRRSVGQGAAMLKGEKRSGLRVHARTGLPCPVCGDTVREVSFADKSFQYCPTCQTGGKALADRRMSRLLK
;
A
#
# COMPACT_ATOMS: atom_id res chain seq x y z
N MET A 1 4.04 36.97 -11.58
CA MET A 1 3.91 36.01 -10.46
C MET A 1 3.67 34.64 -11.04
N ALA A 2 4.57 33.68 -10.82
CA ALA A 2 4.32 32.29 -11.19
C ALA A 2 3.17 31.78 -10.31
N GLY A 3 2.01 31.51 -10.90
CA GLY A 3 0.84 31.03 -10.18
C GLY A 3 1.19 29.72 -9.48
N THR A 4 1.00 29.66 -8.16
CA THR A 4 1.12 28.43 -7.38
C THR A 4 0.25 27.37 -8.05
N PRO A 5 0.79 26.21 -8.46
CA PRO A 5 -0.01 25.15 -9.05
C PRO A 5 -1.16 24.83 -8.09
N GLN A 6 -2.40 25.01 -8.54
CA GLN A 6 -3.56 24.65 -7.73
C GLN A 6 -3.46 23.15 -7.43
N PRO A 7 -3.64 22.72 -6.16
CA PRO A 7 -3.57 21.31 -5.83
C PRO A 7 -4.57 20.56 -6.71
N ARG A 8 -4.10 19.58 -7.48
CA ARG A 8 -5.02 18.64 -8.16
C ARG A 8 -5.95 18.08 -7.09
N ALA A 9 -7.26 18.06 -7.36
CA ALA A 9 -8.25 17.54 -6.43
C ALA A 9 -7.81 16.17 -5.91
N LEU A 10 -7.53 16.12 -4.61
CA LEU A 10 -7.18 14.90 -3.90
C LEU A 10 -8.45 14.10 -3.64
N GLY A 11 -8.31 12.78 -3.56
CA GLY A 11 -9.34 11.92 -2.99
C GLY A 11 -9.51 12.18 -1.49
N PRO A 12 -10.49 11.53 -0.84
CA PRO A 12 -10.64 11.60 0.61
C PRO A 12 -9.37 11.13 1.33
N ASP A 13 -9.14 11.68 2.54
CA ASP A 13 -8.05 11.23 3.39
C ASP A 13 -8.26 9.78 3.81
N ALA A 14 -7.22 8.94 3.68
CA ALA A 14 -7.29 7.53 3.98
C ALA A 14 -7.75 7.20 5.41
N LEU A 15 -7.54 8.08 6.39
CA LEU A 15 -7.99 7.89 7.77
C LEU A 15 -9.47 8.24 7.96
N ASP A 16 -10.06 9.02 7.06
CA ASP A 16 -11.46 9.46 7.13
C ASP A 16 -12.41 8.60 6.27
N VAL A 17 -11.85 7.75 5.40
CA VAL A 17 -12.63 6.83 4.55
C VAL A 17 -13.31 5.76 5.40
N SER A 18 -14.64 5.63 5.31
CA SER A 18 -15.38 4.51 5.88
C SER A 18 -15.28 3.24 5.02
N THR A 19 -15.69 2.09 5.56
CA THR A 19 -15.71 0.83 4.79
C THR A 19 -16.62 0.92 3.56
N ASP A 20 -17.76 1.60 3.68
CA ASP A 20 -18.71 1.79 2.57
C ASP A 20 -18.17 2.76 1.53
N ASP A 21 -17.50 3.85 1.96
CA ASP A 21 -16.80 4.76 1.05
C ASP A 21 -15.69 4.01 0.28
N LEU A 22 -14.92 3.17 0.97
CA LEU A 22 -13.87 2.36 0.34
C LEU A 22 -14.46 1.41 -0.71
N ALA A 23 -15.58 0.76 -0.40
CA ALA A 23 -16.28 -0.08 -1.36
C ALA A 23 -16.71 0.72 -2.60
N GLY A 24 -17.27 1.92 -2.40
CA GLY A 24 -17.67 2.83 -3.48
C GLY A 24 -16.48 3.29 -4.34
N LEU A 25 -15.36 3.66 -3.71
CA LEU A 25 -14.14 4.12 -4.40
C LEU A 25 -13.50 3.03 -5.27
N LEU A 26 -13.62 1.77 -4.86
CA LEU A 26 -13.03 0.63 -5.57
C LEU A 26 -14.00 -0.04 -6.55
N ALA A 27 -15.30 0.22 -6.44
CA ALA A 27 -16.33 -0.38 -7.28
C ALA A 27 -16.04 -0.18 -8.77
N GLY A 28 -16.11 -1.28 -9.54
CA GLY A 28 -15.85 -1.27 -10.99
C GLY A 28 -14.39 -1.03 -11.40
N ASN A 29 -13.47 -0.75 -10.47
CA ASN A 29 -12.07 -0.49 -10.80
C ASN A 29 -11.36 -1.77 -11.25
N THR A 30 -10.87 -1.79 -12.49
CA THR A 30 -10.18 -2.95 -13.09
C THR A 30 -8.68 -2.98 -12.80
N GLY A 31 -8.15 -1.93 -12.18
CA GLY A 31 -6.75 -1.78 -11.81
C GLY A 31 -6.33 -2.71 -10.66
N ARG A 32 -5.01 -2.82 -10.49
CA ARG A 32 -4.41 -3.56 -9.36
C ARG A 32 -4.59 -2.76 -8.08
N ILE A 33 -5.00 -3.41 -7.00
CA ILE A 33 -5.32 -2.78 -5.73
C ILE A 33 -4.18 -1.89 -5.23
N LYS A 34 -2.93 -2.36 -5.28
CA LYS A 34 -1.78 -1.54 -4.86
C LYS A 34 -1.67 -0.25 -5.66
N THR A 35 -1.86 -0.31 -6.99
CA THR A 35 -1.83 0.90 -7.83
C THR A 35 -2.95 1.85 -7.45
N VAL A 36 -4.17 1.31 -7.28
CA VAL A 36 -5.38 2.10 -7.00
C VAL A 36 -5.28 2.82 -5.65
N ILE A 37 -4.94 2.11 -4.57
CA ILE A 37 -4.86 2.74 -3.24
C ILE A 37 -3.69 3.72 -3.10
N THR A 38 -2.72 3.70 -4.02
CA THR A 38 -1.65 4.71 -4.07
C THR A 38 -1.97 5.93 -4.95
N ASP A 39 -3.06 5.88 -5.71
CA ASP A 39 -3.49 7.03 -6.52
C ASP A 39 -4.12 8.08 -5.61
N GLN A 40 -3.43 9.22 -5.45
CA GLN A 40 -3.85 10.31 -4.56
C GLN A 40 -5.17 10.96 -5.00
N LYS A 41 -5.66 10.70 -6.21
CA LYS A 41 -7.01 11.11 -6.65
C LYS A 41 -8.11 10.17 -6.17
N VAL A 42 -7.77 8.93 -5.86
CA VAL A 42 -8.71 7.91 -5.36
C VAL A 42 -8.76 7.95 -3.85
N ILE A 43 -7.61 7.83 -3.19
CA ILE A 43 -7.45 7.93 -1.75
C ILE A 43 -6.15 8.68 -1.46
N ALA A 44 -6.21 9.76 -0.69
CA ALA A 44 -5.05 10.55 -0.33
C ALA A 44 -4.34 9.99 0.92
N GLY A 45 -3.03 10.17 1.00
CA GLY A 45 -2.23 9.84 2.20
C GLY A 45 -1.54 8.46 2.17
N ILE A 46 -1.93 7.57 1.24
CA ILE A 46 -1.27 6.26 1.10
C ILE A 46 -0.14 6.32 0.07
N GLY A 47 1.09 6.17 0.55
CA GLY A 47 2.30 6.07 -0.27
C GLY A 47 2.75 4.63 -0.56
N ASN A 48 3.90 4.48 -1.21
CA ASN A 48 4.45 3.16 -1.54
C ASN A 48 4.72 2.29 -0.31
N ALA A 49 5.29 2.88 0.74
CA ALA A 49 5.60 2.17 1.98
C ALA A 49 4.33 1.67 2.68
N TYR A 50 3.38 2.58 2.95
CA TYR A 50 2.16 2.19 3.65
C TYR A 50 1.27 1.25 2.83
N SER A 51 1.24 1.37 1.51
CA SER A 51 0.50 0.39 0.69
C SER A 51 1.08 -1.03 0.77
N ASP A 52 2.41 -1.19 0.89
CA ASP A 52 3.00 -2.52 1.14
C ASP A 52 2.55 -3.09 2.49
N GLU A 53 2.62 -2.26 3.52
CA GLU A 53 2.24 -2.64 4.88
C GLU A 53 0.75 -2.97 5.01
N ILE A 54 -0.12 -2.11 4.47
CA ILE A 54 -1.57 -2.27 4.48
C ILE A 54 -1.96 -3.58 3.80
N LEU A 55 -1.42 -3.84 2.60
CA LEU A 55 -1.76 -5.06 1.86
C LEU A 55 -1.19 -6.32 2.51
N HIS A 56 -0.07 -6.21 3.22
CA HIS A 56 0.47 -7.31 4.01
C HIS A 56 -0.42 -7.61 5.23
N VAL A 57 -0.83 -6.58 5.99
CA VAL A 57 -1.74 -6.74 7.14
C VAL A 57 -3.09 -7.31 6.69
N ALA A 58 -3.64 -6.79 5.59
CA ALA A 58 -4.90 -7.27 5.01
C ALA A 58 -4.79 -8.66 4.35
N LYS A 59 -3.56 -9.20 4.18
CA LYS A 59 -3.29 -10.46 3.47
C LYS A 59 -3.83 -10.47 2.03
N ILE A 60 -3.77 -9.33 1.36
CA ILE A 60 -4.25 -9.15 -0.02
C ILE A 60 -3.06 -9.10 -0.97
N SER A 61 -3.17 -9.82 -2.09
CA SER A 61 -2.20 -9.74 -3.18
C SER A 61 -2.11 -8.31 -3.72
N PRO A 62 -0.91 -7.72 -3.86
CA PRO A 62 -0.74 -6.43 -4.53
C PRO A 62 -1.27 -6.38 -5.97
N PHE A 63 -1.45 -7.54 -6.60
CA PHE A 63 -1.99 -7.69 -7.96
C PHE A 63 -3.48 -8.06 -8.00
N ALA A 64 -4.18 -8.15 -6.87
CA ALA A 64 -5.63 -8.31 -6.86
C ALA A 64 -6.31 -7.16 -7.61
N THR A 65 -7.40 -7.44 -8.33
CA THR A 65 -8.20 -6.41 -8.99
C THR A 65 -9.03 -5.67 -7.93
N ALA A 66 -8.92 -4.35 -7.89
CA ALA A 66 -9.54 -3.51 -6.86
C ALA A 66 -11.07 -3.70 -6.77
N GLY A 67 -11.77 -3.62 -7.90
CA GLY A 67 -13.22 -3.79 -7.97
C GLY A 67 -13.71 -5.23 -7.90
N LYS A 68 -12.83 -6.19 -7.59
CA LYS A 68 -13.18 -7.61 -7.39
C LYS A 68 -12.90 -8.12 -5.98
N LEU A 69 -12.54 -7.23 -5.05
CA LEU A 69 -12.41 -7.60 -3.64
C LEU A 69 -13.78 -7.98 -3.09
N SER A 70 -13.84 -9.09 -2.35
CA SER A 70 -15.06 -9.49 -1.64
C SER A 70 -15.35 -8.52 -0.49
N GLY A 71 -16.59 -8.53 0.03
CA GLY A 71 -16.95 -7.72 1.21
C GLY A 71 -16.00 -7.96 2.39
N ALA A 72 -15.66 -9.23 2.67
CA ALA A 72 -14.70 -9.57 3.72
C ALA A 72 -13.29 -9.01 3.44
N GLN A 73 -12.83 -9.03 2.18
CA GLN A 73 -11.54 -8.44 1.82
C GLN A 73 -11.55 -6.92 1.94
N LEU A 74 -12.66 -6.26 1.61
CA LEU A 74 -12.83 -4.81 1.79
C LEU A 74 -12.79 -4.42 3.27
N THR A 75 -13.47 -5.18 4.15
CA THR A 75 -13.40 -4.98 5.60
C THR A 75 -11.96 -5.14 6.11
N CYS A 76 -11.28 -6.24 5.77
CA CYS A 76 -9.89 -6.45 6.16
C CYS A 76 -8.95 -5.35 5.63
N LEU A 77 -9.19 -4.84 4.42
CA LEU A 77 -8.40 -3.76 3.84
C LEU A 77 -8.61 -2.46 4.60
N HIS A 78 -9.86 -2.11 4.93
CA HIS A 78 -10.21 -0.92 5.71
C HIS A 78 -9.59 -0.96 7.11
N GLU A 79 -9.72 -2.07 7.82
CA GLU A 79 -9.11 -2.26 9.14
C GLU A 79 -7.57 -2.16 9.09
N ALA A 80 -6.96 -2.71 8.03
CA ALA A 80 -5.52 -2.60 7.81
C ALA A 80 -5.09 -1.16 7.50
N MET A 81 -5.86 -0.41 6.72
CA MET A 81 -5.62 1.02 6.46
C MET A 81 -5.65 1.81 7.77
N ALA A 82 -6.74 1.70 8.53
CA ALA A 82 -6.92 2.42 9.78
C ALA A 82 -5.80 2.10 10.79
N SER A 83 -5.49 0.82 10.99
CA SER A 83 -4.47 0.39 11.95
C SER A 83 -3.05 0.84 11.56
N VAL A 84 -2.62 0.60 10.31
CA VAL A 84 -1.27 0.94 9.85
C VAL A 84 -1.04 2.45 9.86
N LEU A 85 -2.01 3.23 9.36
CA LEU A 85 -1.87 4.68 9.26
C LEU A 85 -1.98 5.36 10.63
N SER A 86 -2.92 4.93 11.48
CA SER A 86 -3.04 5.50 12.83
C SER A 86 -1.81 5.23 13.69
N ASP A 87 -1.22 4.04 13.56
CA ASP A 87 0.02 3.70 14.25
C ASP A 87 1.21 4.52 13.72
N ALA A 88 1.28 4.75 12.40
CA ALA A 88 2.29 5.64 11.83
C ALA A 88 2.15 7.09 12.32
N VAL A 89 0.92 7.61 12.38
CA VAL A 89 0.64 8.94 12.96
C VAL A 89 1.09 8.98 14.42
N ARG A 90 0.69 8.01 15.24
CA ARG A 90 1.07 7.92 16.66
C ARG A 90 2.58 7.92 16.86
N ARG A 91 3.32 7.13 16.07
CA ARG A 91 4.78 7.06 16.12
C ARG A 91 5.46 8.37 15.70
N SER A 92 4.79 9.20 14.89
CA SER A 92 5.33 10.48 14.44
C SER A 92 5.07 11.64 15.42
N VAL A 93 4.11 11.51 16.34
CA VAL A 93 3.80 12.57 17.32
C VAL A 93 5.01 12.80 18.23
N GLY A 94 5.39 14.07 18.40
CA GLY A 94 6.53 14.48 19.25
C GLY A 94 7.90 14.30 18.59
N GLN A 95 7.97 13.78 17.36
CA GLN A 95 9.22 13.63 16.64
C GLN A 95 9.56 14.90 15.85
N GLY A 96 10.82 15.35 15.95
CA GLY A 96 11.34 16.39 15.07
C GLY A 96 11.39 15.92 13.60
N ALA A 97 11.17 16.83 12.65
CA ALA A 97 11.12 16.51 11.22
C ALA A 97 12.35 15.73 10.69
N ALA A 98 13.52 15.93 11.28
CA ALA A 98 14.74 15.20 10.95
C ALA A 98 14.67 13.71 11.31
N MET A 99 14.04 13.37 12.45
CA MET A 99 13.93 11.99 12.93
C MET A 99 12.84 11.19 12.20
N LEU A 100 11.81 11.87 11.68
CA LEU A 100 10.71 11.21 10.94
C LEU A 100 11.20 10.32 9.78
N LYS A 101 12.31 10.66 9.12
CA LYS A 101 12.82 9.84 8.00
C LYS A 101 13.36 8.48 8.45
N GLY A 102 14.03 8.43 9.59
CA GLY A 102 14.61 7.20 10.14
C GLY A 102 13.53 6.30 10.75
N GLU A 103 12.66 6.88 11.58
CA GLU A 103 11.61 6.14 12.27
C GLU A 103 10.59 5.53 11.33
N LYS A 104 10.29 6.22 10.20
CA LYS A 104 9.40 5.70 9.16
C LYS A 104 9.79 4.30 8.68
N ARG A 105 11.07 3.92 8.79
CA ARG A 105 11.56 2.58 8.43
C ARG A 105 11.57 1.60 9.60
N SER A 106 11.69 2.08 10.84
CA SER A 106 11.64 1.22 12.03
C SER A 106 10.21 0.77 12.28
N GLY A 107 9.99 -0.55 12.34
CA GLY A 107 8.68 -1.15 12.57
C GLY A 107 7.83 -1.39 11.33
N LEU A 108 8.40 -1.28 10.12
CA LEU A 108 7.76 -1.80 8.90
C LEU A 108 7.90 -3.32 8.85
N ARG A 109 6.87 -4.02 8.38
CA ARG A 109 6.77 -5.49 8.34
C ARG A 109 7.37 -6.05 7.06
N VAL A 110 7.16 -5.38 5.92
CA VAL A 110 7.58 -5.86 4.59
C VAL A 110 8.29 -4.80 3.75
N HIS A 111 7.90 -3.53 3.84
CA HIS A 111 8.48 -2.48 3.01
C HIS A 111 9.97 -2.29 3.31
N ALA A 112 10.79 -2.21 2.26
CA ALA A 112 12.25 -2.17 2.35
C ALA A 112 12.88 -3.35 3.14
N ARG A 113 12.20 -4.50 3.19
CA ARG A 113 12.66 -5.71 3.89
C ARG A 113 12.83 -6.92 2.96
N THR A 114 13.07 -6.70 1.67
CA THR A 114 13.36 -7.77 0.70
C THR A 114 14.46 -8.69 1.21
N GLY A 115 14.24 -10.00 1.14
CA GLY A 115 15.21 -11.00 1.61
C GLY A 115 15.16 -11.29 3.12
N LEU A 116 14.43 -10.49 3.90
CA LEU A 116 14.25 -10.73 5.33
C LEU A 116 13.04 -11.64 5.60
N PRO A 117 13.01 -12.36 6.74
CA PRO A 117 11.86 -13.16 7.11
C PRO A 117 10.63 -12.29 7.41
N CYS A 118 9.48 -12.74 6.91
CA CYS A 118 8.18 -12.17 7.22
C CYS A 118 7.90 -12.31 8.72
N PRO A 119 7.53 -11.23 9.43
CA PRO A 119 7.28 -11.28 10.87
C PRO A 119 5.99 -12.03 11.25
N VAL A 120 5.20 -12.47 10.27
CA VAL A 120 3.93 -13.20 10.50
C VAL A 120 4.11 -14.70 10.26
N CYS A 121 4.71 -15.09 9.13
CA CYS A 121 4.80 -16.50 8.73
C CYS A 121 6.23 -17.03 8.55
N GLY A 122 7.25 -16.21 8.74
CA GLY A 122 8.67 -16.59 8.60
C GLY A 122 9.19 -16.71 7.15
N ASP A 123 8.32 -16.81 6.15
CA ASP A 123 8.70 -16.87 4.73
C ASP A 123 9.45 -15.60 4.27
N THR A 124 10.27 -15.71 3.23
CA THR A 124 11.10 -14.60 2.73
C THR A 124 10.24 -13.52 2.07
N VAL A 125 10.38 -12.28 2.52
CA VAL A 125 9.78 -11.11 1.86
C VAL A 125 10.41 -10.93 0.48
N ARG A 126 9.58 -10.85 -0.55
CA ARG A 126 10.00 -10.68 -1.95
C ARG A 126 9.71 -9.28 -2.45
N GLU A 127 10.40 -8.91 -3.52
CA GLU A 127 10.19 -7.65 -4.22
C GLU A 127 9.61 -7.90 -5.61
N VAL A 128 8.73 -7.00 -6.06
CA VAL A 128 8.45 -6.80 -7.48
C VAL A 128 8.97 -5.43 -7.88
N SER A 129 9.89 -5.41 -8.83
CA SER A 129 10.41 -4.17 -9.42
C SER A 129 9.67 -3.78 -10.70
N PHE A 130 9.46 -2.48 -10.88
CA PHE A 130 9.10 -1.81 -12.13
C PHE A 130 10.28 -0.92 -12.57
N ALA A 131 10.11 -0.12 -13.62
CA ALA A 131 11.18 0.75 -14.14
C ALA A 131 11.62 1.84 -13.15
N ASP A 132 10.68 2.37 -12.36
CA ASP A 132 10.86 3.57 -11.51
C ASP A 132 10.52 3.33 -10.04
N LYS A 133 9.92 2.17 -9.72
CA LYS A 133 9.49 1.84 -8.37
C LYS A 133 9.55 0.34 -8.11
N SER A 134 9.64 -0.03 -6.84
CA SER A 134 9.47 -1.41 -6.41
C SER A 134 8.51 -1.47 -5.24
N PHE A 135 8.04 -2.68 -4.95
CA PHE A 135 7.21 -2.95 -3.81
C PHE A 135 7.56 -4.30 -3.19
N GLN A 136 7.35 -4.42 -1.90
CA GLN A 136 7.68 -5.63 -1.16
C GLN A 136 6.42 -6.31 -0.61
N TYR A 137 6.44 -7.64 -0.59
CA TYR A 137 5.29 -8.45 -0.21
C TYR A 137 5.75 -9.82 0.33
N CYS A 138 4.89 -10.48 1.11
CA CYS A 138 5.11 -11.85 1.55
C CYS A 138 4.31 -12.84 0.68
N PRO A 139 4.96 -13.79 -0.03
CA PRO A 139 4.26 -14.76 -0.87
C PRO A 139 3.27 -15.62 -0.11
N THR A 140 3.68 -16.20 1.01
CA THR A 140 2.79 -17.04 1.83
C THR A 140 1.57 -16.26 2.32
N CYS A 141 1.76 -15.07 2.88
CA CYS A 141 0.64 -14.31 3.46
C CYS A 141 -0.31 -13.70 2.42
N GLN A 142 0.16 -13.34 1.22
CA GLN A 142 -0.63 -12.51 0.29
C GLN A 142 -1.01 -13.21 -1.02
N THR A 143 -0.34 -14.31 -1.36
CA THR A 143 -0.52 -14.98 -2.66
C THR A 143 -0.57 -16.51 -2.55
N GLY A 144 -0.77 -17.06 -1.34
CA GLY A 144 -0.78 -18.51 -1.11
C GLY A 144 0.54 -19.17 -1.46
N GLY A 145 1.66 -18.46 -1.31
CA GLY A 145 3.01 -18.92 -1.64
C GLY A 145 3.47 -18.63 -3.07
N LYS A 146 2.58 -18.15 -3.95
CA LYS A 146 2.94 -17.87 -5.36
C LYS A 146 3.83 -16.62 -5.49
N ALA A 147 5.00 -16.76 -6.11
CA ALA A 147 5.83 -15.61 -6.45
C ALA A 147 5.17 -14.74 -7.55
N LEU A 148 5.17 -13.42 -7.36
CA LEU A 148 4.71 -12.43 -8.33
C LEU A 148 5.87 -12.12 -9.29
N ALA A 149 5.56 -12.02 -10.58
CA ALA A 149 6.57 -11.76 -11.60
C ALA A 149 7.15 -10.34 -11.49
N ASP A 150 8.48 -10.24 -11.59
CA ASP A 150 9.20 -8.98 -11.79
C ASP A 150 8.71 -8.28 -13.06
N ARG A 151 8.62 -6.95 -13.02
CA ARG A 151 8.02 -6.12 -14.08
C ARG A 151 9.00 -5.11 -14.67
N ARG A 152 10.31 -5.19 -14.39
CA ARG A 152 11.33 -4.29 -14.97
C ARG A 152 11.25 -4.27 -16.50
N MET A 153 11.07 -5.43 -17.12
CA MET A 153 11.00 -5.56 -18.59
C MET A 153 9.60 -5.32 -19.17
N SER A 154 8.58 -5.02 -18.35
CA SER A 154 7.19 -4.94 -18.82
C SER A 154 6.93 -3.75 -19.77
N ARG A 155 7.88 -2.82 -19.89
CA ARG A 155 7.85 -1.70 -20.87
C ARG A 155 8.35 -2.10 -22.26
N LEU A 156 9.09 -3.20 -22.39
CA LEU A 156 9.63 -3.69 -23.67
C LEU A 156 8.60 -4.48 -24.50
N LEU A 157 7.40 -4.68 -23.95
CA LEU A 157 6.32 -5.45 -24.57
C LEU A 157 5.13 -4.57 -25.00
N LYS A 158 5.32 -3.26 -25.11
CA LYS A 158 4.35 -2.32 -25.68
C LYS A 158 4.92 -1.63 -26.90
#